data_AF-A0A3D3I5U6-F1
#
_entry.id   AF-A0A3D3I5U6-F1
#
_cell.length_a   1.000
_cell.length_b   1.000
_cell.length_c   1.000
_cell.angle_alpha   90.00
_cell.angle_beta   90.00
_cell.angle_gamma   90.00
#
_symmetry.space_group_name_H-M   'P 1'
#
loop_
_entity.id
_entity.type
_entity.pdbx_description
1 polymer ?
#
loop_
_entity_poly.entity_id
_entity_poly.type
_entity_poly.pdbx_seq_one_letter_code
_entity_poly.pdbx_strand_id
1 'polypeptide(L)'
;MRITAKQALIHTSLFVVTFITTSLAGSEWTYGKSVFMPGFGWEDFYNGMSYSIPFLLILGVHEFGHYFTAIHYKVKTSLPYFIPLPPFPFMIGTMGALIRLKSKVHSKQHHFDIGIAGPLSGFVVAVGVLWYGFTHLPPPEYIFQFHPEYEQYGLAYANFVYQPEYLAQNAGADVTIGKNLLFLFFEKFIADPARVPNMHEIIHYPFLFAGFLSLVFTSINLLPIGQLDGGHVVYGLLGFAGHKKVASVTFVLFLFYAGLGYVTPAEPADVLIWEIPFFIGFLYFCLTGLGLAWKDTLLYAVSMFAVQYLLVNLFPGIQGYPGWLLFVFIIGRFIGVQHPPSEIEEPLSAERIALGWFALFVFIICFAPDPLAIEMTGVSQP
;
A
#
# COMPACT_ATOMS: atom_id res chain seq x y z
N MET A 1 -7.57 -29.79 -9.94
CA MET A 1 -6.13 -29.67 -9.59
C MET A 1 -5.85 -30.63 -8.43
N ARG A 2 -4.84 -31.50 -8.50
CA ARG A 2 -4.44 -32.35 -7.35
C ARG A 2 -3.41 -31.60 -6.51
N ILE A 3 -3.74 -31.26 -5.26
CA ILE A 3 -2.81 -30.68 -4.30
C ILE A 3 -2.06 -31.83 -3.64
N THR A 4 -0.73 -31.84 -3.72
CA THR A 4 0.08 -32.87 -3.05
C THR A 4 0.25 -32.54 -1.57
N ALA A 5 0.49 -33.55 -0.73
CA ALA A 5 0.79 -33.33 0.70
C ALA A 5 1.95 -32.35 0.91
N LYS A 6 3.00 -32.43 0.09
CA LYS A 6 4.13 -31.48 0.13
C LYS A 6 3.70 -30.04 -0.16
N GLN A 7 2.83 -29.84 -1.16
CA GLN A 7 2.32 -28.50 -1.48
C GLN A 7 1.45 -27.96 -0.36
N ALA A 8 0.52 -28.78 0.16
CA ALA A 8 -0.32 -28.41 1.29
C ALA A 8 0.55 -27.98 2.48
N LEU A 9 1.59 -28.76 2.83
CA LEU A 9 2.52 -28.42 3.89
C LEU A 9 3.20 -27.07 3.67
N ILE A 10 3.75 -26.80 2.47
CA ILE A 10 4.40 -25.52 2.17
C ILE A 10 3.45 -24.33 2.35
N HIS A 11 2.25 -24.40 1.77
CA HIS A 11 1.29 -23.30 1.81
C HIS A 11 0.76 -23.08 3.23
N THR A 12 0.46 -24.16 3.97
CA THR A 12 0.05 -24.07 5.37
C THR A 12 1.17 -23.53 6.25
N SER A 13 2.41 -24.01 6.09
CA SER A 13 3.55 -23.49 6.85
C SER A 13 3.78 -22.01 6.59
N LEU A 14 3.71 -21.56 5.33
CA LEU A 14 3.85 -20.14 5.00
C LEU A 14 2.74 -19.31 5.64
N PHE A 15 1.48 -19.75 5.54
CA PHE A 15 0.36 -19.07 6.21
C PHE A 15 0.57 -18.99 7.72
N VAL A 16 0.98 -20.07 8.38
CA VAL A 16 1.25 -20.09 9.83
C VAL A 16 2.37 -19.12 10.21
N VAL A 17 3.48 -19.12 9.46
CA VAL A 17 4.60 -18.19 9.72
C VAL A 17 4.15 -16.74 9.50
N THR A 18 3.40 -16.46 8.43
CA THR A 18 2.85 -15.12 8.18
C THR A 18 1.87 -14.70 9.27
N PHE A 19 1.03 -15.61 9.76
CA PHE A 19 0.12 -15.33 10.86
C PHE A 19 0.89 -14.93 12.13
N ILE A 20 1.97 -15.67 12.45
CA ILE A 20 2.83 -15.35 13.59
C ILE A 20 3.46 -13.97 13.40
N THR A 21 4.15 -13.73 12.27
CA THR A 21 4.84 -12.45 12.05
C THR A 21 3.90 -11.25 12.00
N THR A 22 2.70 -11.43 11.43
CA THR A 22 1.67 -10.38 11.37
C THR A 22 1.06 -10.12 12.75
N SER A 23 0.93 -11.13 13.61
CA SER A 23 0.47 -10.95 14.99
C SER A 23 1.53 -10.24 15.85
N LEU A 24 2.82 -10.55 15.65
CA LEU A 24 3.93 -9.82 16.30
C LEU A 24 3.95 -8.36 15.86
N ALA A 25 3.80 -8.09 14.56
CA ALA A 25 3.67 -6.74 14.04
C ALA A 25 2.44 -6.02 14.61
N GLY A 26 1.29 -6.70 14.70
CA GLY A 26 0.08 -6.14 15.31
C GLY A 26 0.31 -5.72 16.76
N SER A 27 0.98 -6.55 17.55
CA SER A 27 1.35 -6.22 18.94
C SER A 27 2.24 -4.96 19.00
N GLU A 28 3.19 -4.84 18.09
CA GLU A 28 4.09 -3.68 18.04
C GLU A 28 3.36 -2.41 17.61
N TRP A 29 2.64 -2.45 16.50
CA TRP A 29 1.95 -1.28 15.93
C TRP A 29 0.78 -0.79 16.78
N THR A 30 -0.01 -1.72 17.32
CA THR A 30 -1.31 -1.38 17.93
C THR A 30 -1.26 -1.31 19.46
N TYR A 31 -0.22 -1.87 20.09
CA TYR A 31 -0.05 -1.86 21.55
C TYR A 31 1.34 -1.36 22.00
N GLY A 32 2.25 -1.02 21.08
CA GLY A 32 3.62 -0.60 21.42
C GLY A 32 4.48 -1.72 22.04
N LYS A 33 4.07 -2.99 21.89
CA LYS A 33 4.75 -4.15 22.50
C LYS A 33 5.50 -4.95 21.45
N SER A 34 6.82 -4.73 21.37
CA SER A 34 7.69 -5.46 20.44
C SER A 34 8.24 -6.75 21.04
N VAL A 35 8.41 -7.78 20.20
CA VAL A 35 8.97 -9.09 20.58
C VAL A 35 10.41 -9.03 21.09
N PHE A 36 11.13 -7.97 20.75
CA PHE A 36 12.50 -7.76 21.20
C PHE A 36 12.59 -7.04 22.55
N MET A 37 11.48 -6.53 23.08
CA MET A 37 11.47 -5.86 24.38
C MET A 37 11.29 -6.87 25.52
N PRO A 38 11.94 -6.65 26.68
CA PRO A 38 11.73 -7.48 27.85
C PRO A 38 10.26 -7.47 28.28
N GLY A 39 9.74 -8.64 28.65
CA GLY A 39 8.37 -8.77 29.15
C GLY A 39 7.32 -9.09 28.09
N PHE A 40 7.70 -9.23 26.80
CA PHE A 40 6.78 -9.73 25.77
C PHE A 40 6.28 -11.13 26.12
N GLY A 41 4.95 -11.28 26.21
CA GLY A 41 4.29 -12.51 26.60
C GLY A 41 3.27 -13.01 25.57
N TRP A 42 2.57 -14.09 25.93
CA TRP A 42 1.50 -14.65 25.10
C TRP A 42 0.31 -13.69 24.99
N GLU A 43 0.03 -12.90 26.02
CA GLU A 43 -1.05 -11.90 26.01
C GLU A 43 -0.81 -10.84 24.93
N ASP A 44 0.40 -10.31 24.82
CA ASP A 44 0.78 -9.35 23.77
C ASP A 44 0.59 -9.96 22.36
N PHE A 45 1.00 -11.22 22.19
CA PHE A 45 0.76 -11.95 20.96
C PHE A 45 -0.73 -12.11 20.63
N TYR A 46 -1.57 -12.43 21.63
CA TYR A 46 -3.03 -12.53 21.45
C TYR A 46 -3.65 -11.17 21.10
N ASN A 47 -3.20 -10.09 21.75
CA ASN A 47 -3.64 -8.73 21.46
C ASN A 47 -3.33 -8.35 20.00
N GLY A 48 -2.14 -8.69 19.50
CA GLY A 48 -1.77 -8.49 18.10
C GLY A 48 -2.64 -9.22 17.07
N MET A 49 -3.41 -10.25 17.48
CA MET A 49 -4.34 -10.93 16.58
C MET A 49 -5.53 -10.06 16.16
N SER A 50 -5.88 -9.05 16.96
CA SER A 50 -6.92 -8.07 16.61
C SER A 50 -6.60 -7.29 15.33
N TYR A 51 -5.32 -7.18 14.98
CA TYR A 51 -4.83 -6.65 13.70
C TYR A 51 -4.63 -7.76 12.66
N SER A 52 -3.94 -8.84 13.02
CA SER A 52 -3.50 -9.85 12.04
C SER A 52 -4.66 -10.64 11.43
N ILE A 53 -5.70 -10.94 12.21
CA ILE A 53 -6.88 -11.67 11.73
C ILE A 53 -7.62 -10.88 10.64
N PRO A 54 -8.11 -9.64 10.87
CA PRO A 54 -8.80 -8.90 9.82
C PRO A 54 -7.88 -8.62 8.63
N PHE A 55 -6.60 -8.32 8.86
CA PHE A 55 -5.67 -8.02 7.76
C PHE A 55 -5.43 -9.24 6.86
N LEU A 56 -5.12 -10.41 7.44
CA LEU A 56 -4.90 -11.63 6.68
C LEU A 56 -6.20 -12.22 6.10
N LEU A 57 -7.35 -11.97 6.72
CA LEU A 57 -8.64 -12.32 6.15
C LEU A 57 -8.86 -11.57 4.82
N ILE A 58 -8.63 -10.26 4.78
CA ILE A 58 -8.81 -9.45 3.58
C ILE A 58 -7.84 -9.89 2.48
N LEU A 59 -6.54 -10.01 2.80
CA LEU A 59 -5.51 -10.49 1.86
C LEU A 59 -5.81 -11.91 1.36
N GLY A 60 -6.26 -12.78 2.25
CA GLY A 60 -6.64 -14.14 1.91
C GLY A 60 -7.81 -14.17 0.94
N VAL A 61 -8.88 -13.43 1.22
CA VAL A 61 -10.05 -13.36 0.34
C VAL A 61 -9.68 -12.78 -1.03
N HIS A 62 -8.83 -11.74 -1.07
CA HIS A 62 -8.28 -11.19 -2.31
C HIS A 62 -7.61 -12.28 -3.15
N GLU A 63 -6.65 -13.00 -2.59
CA GLU A 63 -5.94 -14.06 -3.34
C GLU A 63 -6.85 -15.23 -3.73
N PHE A 64 -7.81 -15.57 -2.88
CA PHE A 64 -8.80 -16.59 -3.20
C PHE A 64 -9.76 -16.14 -4.32
N GLY A 65 -10.06 -14.85 -4.44
CA GLY A 65 -10.81 -14.29 -5.57
C GLY A 65 -10.12 -14.57 -6.91
N HIS A 66 -8.81 -14.34 -6.99
CA HIS A 66 -8.02 -14.72 -8.15
C HIS A 66 -8.00 -16.24 -8.37
N TYR A 67 -7.75 -17.00 -7.30
CA TYR A 67 -7.63 -18.46 -7.34
C TYR A 67 -8.88 -19.13 -7.89
N PHE A 68 -10.06 -18.81 -7.36
CA PHE A 68 -11.31 -19.43 -7.77
C PHE A 68 -11.68 -19.06 -9.21
N THR A 69 -11.42 -17.82 -9.62
CA THR A 69 -11.66 -17.37 -10.99
C THR A 69 -10.71 -18.06 -11.98
N ALA A 70 -9.42 -18.21 -11.63
CA ALA A 70 -8.48 -18.97 -12.44
C ALA A 70 -8.90 -20.44 -12.59
N ILE A 71 -9.39 -21.07 -11.51
CA ILE A 71 -9.92 -22.44 -11.56
C ILE A 71 -11.15 -22.54 -12.46
N HIS A 72 -12.06 -21.57 -12.38
CA HIS A 72 -13.25 -21.51 -13.23
C HIS A 72 -12.87 -21.55 -14.72
N TYR A 73 -11.85 -20.78 -15.12
CA TYR A 73 -11.31 -20.78 -16.50
C TYR A 73 -10.33 -21.91 -16.79
N LYS A 74 -10.18 -22.89 -15.88
CA LYS A 74 -9.27 -24.05 -16.01
C LYS A 74 -7.80 -23.64 -16.18
N VAL A 75 -7.43 -22.44 -15.72
CA VAL A 75 -6.04 -21.97 -15.67
C VAL A 75 -5.36 -22.65 -14.48
N LYS A 76 -4.22 -23.31 -14.72
CA LYS A 76 -3.45 -23.94 -13.65
C LYS A 76 -2.89 -22.84 -12.75
N THR A 77 -3.20 -22.87 -11.46
CA THR A 77 -2.71 -21.91 -10.47
C THR A 77 -2.09 -22.62 -9.26
N SER A 78 -1.47 -21.91 -8.33
CA SER A 78 -1.08 -22.41 -7.00
C SER A 78 -2.15 -22.04 -5.96
N LEU A 79 -2.06 -22.63 -4.76
CA LEU A 79 -2.67 -21.98 -3.60
C LEU A 79 -1.95 -20.65 -3.32
N PRO A 80 -2.56 -19.73 -2.54
CA PRO A 80 -1.88 -18.51 -2.14
C PRO A 80 -0.56 -18.78 -1.39
N TYR A 81 0.47 -18.04 -1.74
CA TYR A 81 1.72 -17.95 -1.00
C TYR A 81 1.64 -16.69 -0.13
N PHE A 82 1.43 -16.87 1.17
CA PHE A 82 1.56 -15.79 2.13
C PHE A 82 3.05 -15.53 2.38
N ILE A 83 3.46 -14.26 2.30
CA ILE A 83 4.87 -13.88 2.37
C ILE A 83 5.11 -13.23 3.74
N PRO A 84 5.71 -13.94 4.70
CA PRO A 84 6.02 -13.37 6.00
C PRO A 84 7.13 -12.33 5.89
N LEU A 85 7.05 -11.29 6.72
CA LEU A 85 8.19 -10.42 6.98
C LEU A 85 8.70 -10.70 8.39
N PRO A 86 10.03 -10.79 8.59
CA PRO A 86 10.58 -10.91 9.94
C PRO A 86 10.14 -9.72 10.80
N PRO A 87 10.02 -9.91 12.11
CA PRO A 87 9.49 -8.90 13.03
C PRO A 87 10.54 -7.81 13.30
N PHE A 88 10.96 -7.05 12.28
CA PHE A 88 11.80 -5.87 12.48
C PHE A 88 10.94 -4.66 12.88
N PRO A 89 11.53 -3.65 13.55
CA PRO A 89 10.81 -2.45 13.93
C PRO A 89 10.06 -1.81 12.76
N PHE A 90 8.82 -1.38 13.00
CA PHE A 90 7.96 -0.72 12.00
C PHE A 90 7.63 -1.58 10.76
N MET A 91 7.76 -2.90 10.84
CA MET A 91 7.29 -3.79 9.77
C MET A 91 5.82 -4.13 9.97
N ILE A 92 5.05 -4.19 8.89
CA ILE A 92 3.62 -4.54 8.92
C ILE A 92 3.35 -6.06 9.08
N GLY A 93 4.42 -6.87 9.15
CA GLY A 93 4.39 -8.31 9.42
C GLY A 93 4.23 -9.24 8.20
N THR A 94 3.88 -8.70 7.03
CA THR A 94 3.77 -9.45 5.77
C THR A 94 4.02 -8.56 4.54
N MET A 95 4.55 -9.13 3.45
CA MET A 95 4.58 -8.46 2.13
C MET A 95 3.26 -8.63 1.37
N GLY A 96 2.26 -9.26 1.99
CA GLY A 96 1.02 -9.69 1.34
C GLY A 96 1.03 -11.18 1.00
N ALA A 97 0.15 -11.54 0.09
CA ALA A 97 0.05 -12.89 -0.45
C ALA A 97 -0.01 -12.82 -1.98
N LEU A 98 0.35 -13.92 -2.65
CA LEU A 98 0.23 -14.02 -4.11
C LEU A 98 -0.11 -15.44 -4.56
N ILE A 99 -0.92 -15.56 -5.59
CA ILE A 99 -1.03 -16.80 -6.36
C ILE A 99 -0.02 -16.83 -7.52
N ARG A 100 0.40 -18.03 -7.90
CA ARG A 100 1.24 -18.25 -9.08
C ARG A 100 0.46 -18.96 -10.17
N LEU A 101 0.20 -18.28 -11.27
CA LEU A 101 -0.29 -18.91 -12.50
C LEU A 101 0.81 -19.83 -13.08
N LYS A 102 0.47 -21.10 -13.29
CA LYS A 102 1.34 -22.18 -13.78
C LYS A 102 1.10 -22.50 -15.26
N SER A 103 0.10 -21.88 -15.88
CA SER A 103 -0.17 -21.94 -17.30
C SER A 103 -0.49 -20.55 -17.81
N LYS A 104 -0.20 -20.30 -19.10
CA LYS A 104 -0.53 -19.04 -19.76
C LYS A 104 -2.05 -18.84 -19.79
N VAL A 105 -2.47 -17.59 -19.64
CA VAL A 105 -3.85 -17.17 -19.89
C VAL A 105 -3.88 -16.67 -21.34
N HIS A 106 -4.75 -17.25 -22.16
CA HIS A 106 -4.74 -17.01 -23.61
C HIS A 106 -5.69 -15.90 -24.05
N SER A 107 -6.73 -15.62 -23.25
CA SER A 107 -7.79 -14.67 -23.58
C SER A 107 -7.71 -13.41 -22.73
N LYS A 108 -7.88 -12.27 -23.38
CA LYS A 108 -8.03 -10.96 -22.72
C LYS A 108 -9.18 -10.97 -21.71
N GLN A 109 -10.31 -11.61 -22.02
CA GLN A 109 -11.45 -11.68 -21.09
C GLN A 109 -11.06 -12.43 -19.81
N HIS A 110 -10.32 -13.54 -19.94
CA HIS A 110 -9.87 -14.31 -18.77
C HIS A 110 -8.83 -13.54 -17.95
N HIS A 111 -7.93 -12.80 -18.59
CA HIS A 111 -7.01 -11.89 -17.88
C HIS A 111 -7.78 -10.85 -17.08
N PHE A 112 -8.78 -10.22 -17.70
CA PHE A 112 -9.64 -9.24 -17.07
C PHE A 112 -10.39 -9.83 -15.88
N ASP A 113 -11.08 -10.95 -16.07
CA ASP A 113 -11.92 -11.57 -15.03
C ASP A 113 -11.07 -12.06 -13.84
N ILE A 114 -9.91 -12.68 -14.11
CA ILE A 114 -8.98 -13.09 -13.05
C ILE A 114 -8.42 -11.86 -12.32
N GLY A 115 -7.97 -10.83 -13.05
CA GLY A 115 -7.38 -9.63 -12.47
C GLY A 115 -8.36 -8.83 -11.59
N ILE A 116 -9.63 -8.75 -11.97
CA ILE A 116 -10.61 -7.96 -11.19
C ILE A 116 -11.16 -8.70 -9.97
N ALA A 117 -11.23 -10.04 -10.00
CA ALA A 117 -11.88 -10.84 -8.97
C ALA A 117 -11.23 -10.70 -7.59
N GLY A 118 -9.90 -10.67 -7.54
CA GLY A 118 -9.16 -10.53 -6.27
C GLY A 118 -9.44 -9.18 -5.59
N PRO A 119 -9.07 -8.05 -6.20
CA PRO A 119 -9.28 -6.73 -5.63
C PRO A 119 -10.73 -6.47 -5.20
N LEU A 120 -11.72 -6.84 -6.02
CA LEU A 120 -13.12 -6.60 -5.65
C LEU A 120 -13.58 -7.47 -4.47
N SER A 121 -13.14 -8.74 -4.41
CA SER A 121 -13.50 -9.61 -3.28
C SER A 121 -12.83 -9.15 -1.97
N GLY A 122 -11.54 -8.81 -2.02
CA GLY A 122 -10.81 -8.24 -0.87
C GLY A 122 -11.42 -6.91 -0.42
N PHE A 123 -11.75 -6.03 -1.38
CA PHE A 123 -12.39 -4.74 -1.12
C PHE A 123 -13.71 -4.87 -0.35
N VAL A 124 -14.58 -5.81 -0.73
CA VAL A 124 -15.86 -6.03 -0.01
C VAL A 124 -15.62 -6.40 1.45
N VAL A 125 -14.63 -7.24 1.73
CA VAL A 125 -14.27 -7.61 3.11
C VAL A 125 -13.66 -6.42 3.84
N ALA A 126 -12.79 -5.64 3.19
CA ALA A 126 -12.20 -4.43 3.77
C ALA A 126 -13.25 -3.40 4.16
N VAL A 127 -14.27 -3.18 3.31
CA VAL A 127 -15.42 -2.31 3.62
C VAL A 127 -16.17 -2.81 4.86
N GLY A 128 -16.39 -4.12 4.99
CA GLY A 128 -17.02 -4.71 6.18
C GLY A 128 -16.20 -4.54 7.45
N VAL A 129 -14.88 -4.73 7.38
CA VAL A 129 -13.96 -4.53 8.51
C VAL A 129 -13.92 -3.05 8.93
N LEU A 130 -13.84 -2.12 7.97
CA LEU A 130 -13.87 -0.68 8.26
C LEU A 130 -15.22 -0.27 8.86
N TRP A 131 -16.33 -0.77 8.32
CA TRP A 131 -17.65 -0.54 8.89
C TRP A 131 -17.70 -0.96 10.36
N TYR A 132 -17.24 -2.19 10.67
CA TYR A 132 -17.15 -2.65 12.04
C TYR A 132 -16.26 -1.75 12.90
N GLY A 133 -15.05 -1.43 12.41
CA GLY A 133 -14.09 -0.60 13.12
C GLY A 133 -14.61 0.80 13.47
N PHE A 134 -15.24 1.49 12.52
CA PHE A 134 -15.78 2.84 12.76
C PHE A 134 -17.05 2.86 13.61
N THR A 135 -17.85 1.79 13.59
CA THR A 135 -19.07 1.70 14.41
C THR A 135 -18.82 1.21 15.84
N HIS A 136 -17.68 0.57 16.08
CA HIS A 136 -17.30 0.01 17.39
C HIS A 136 -16.07 0.71 18.00
N LEU A 137 -15.91 2.01 17.69
CA LEU A 137 -14.83 2.79 18.29
C LEU A 137 -14.98 2.86 19.82
N PRO A 138 -13.90 2.61 20.57
CA PRO A 138 -13.90 2.76 22.02
C PRO A 138 -14.10 4.23 22.43
N PRO A 139 -14.33 4.50 23.73
CA PRO A 139 -14.35 5.86 24.25
C PRO A 139 -13.03 6.60 23.97
N PRO A 140 -13.02 7.93 23.82
CA PRO A 140 -11.82 8.70 23.51
C PRO A 140 -10.66 8.52 24.51
N GLU A 141 -10.98 8.21 25.76
CA GLU A 141 -10.01 7.95 26.83
C GLU A 141 -9.19 6.67 26.59
N TYR A 142 -9.60 5.82 25.64
CA TYR A 142 -8.89 4.62 25.23
C TYR A 142 -7.42 4.89 24.86
N ILE A 143 -7.11 6.09 24.34
CA ILE A 143 -5.74 6.42 23.98
C ILE A 143 -4.79 6.52 25.20
N PHE A 144 -5.32 6.87 26.37
CA PHE A 144 -4.50 7.08 27.58
C PHE A 144 -3.90 5.79 28.14
N GLN A 145 -4.39 4.61 27.73
CA GLN A 145 -3.75 3.36 28.11
C GLN A 145 -2.40 3.14 27.41
N PHE A 146 -2.22 3.73 26.22
CA PHE A 146 -0.98 3.66 25.45
C PHE A 146 -0.08 4.85 25.77
N HIS A 147 -0.70 6.01 25.98
CA HIS A 147 -0.04 7.26 26.34
C HIS A 147 -0.60 7.82 27.66
N PRO A 148 -0.23 7.25 28.83
CA PRO A 148 -0.66 7.77 30.13
C PRO A 148 -0.28 9.25 30.34
N GLU A 149 0.81 9.68 29.71
CA GLU A 149 1.27 11.06 29.72
C GLU A 149 0.28 12.05 29.06
N TYR A 150 -0.64 11.60 28.20
CA TYR A 150 -1.64 12.46 27.58
C TYR A 150 -2.79 12.81 28.53
N GLU A 151 -2.99 12.02 29.59
CA GLU A 151 -4.10 12.20 30.55
C GLU A 151 -4.07 13.58 31.20
N GLN A 152 -2.88 14.16 31.40
CA GLN A 152 -2.70 15.51 31.97
C GLN A 152 -3.35 16.63 31.12
N TYR A 153 -3.54 16.39 29.82
CA TYR A 153 -4.15 17.34 28.88
C TYR A 153 -5.63 17.02 28.60
N GLY A 154 -6.15 15.91 29.15
CA GLY A 154 -7.50 15.41 28.92
C GLY A 154 -7.80 15.16 27.43
N LEU A 155 -9.07 15.25 27.03
CA LEU A 155 -9.49 15.00 25.64
C LEU A 155 -8.97 16.03 24.64
N ALA A 156 -8.38 17.13 25.11
CA ALA A 156 -7.74 18.14 24.28
C ALA A 156 -6.25 17.86 24.01
N TYR A 157 -5.72 16.68 24.41
CA TYR A 157 -4.30 16.32 24.31
C TYR A 157 -3.69 16.59 22.93
N ALA A 158 -4.42 16.33 21.85
CA ALA A 158 -3.95 16.52 20.48
C ALA A 158 -3.51 17.97 20.16
N ASN A 159 -4.04 18.96 20.87
CA ASN A 159 -3.64 20.36 20.70
C ASN A 159 -2.26 20.67 21.30
N PHE A 160 -1.72 19.76 22.12
CA PHE A 160 -0.48 19.94 22.85
C PHE A 160 0.60 18.96 22.37
N VAL A 161 0.26 17.68 22.20
CA VAL A 161 1.27 16.61 22.04
C VAL A 161 1.84 16.50 20.62
N TYR A 162 1.12 16.99 19.61
CA TYR A 162 1.62 17.03 18.22
C TYR A 162 2.18 18.39 17.83
N GLN A 163 2.39 19.28 18.79
CA GLN A 163 3.09 20.54 18.52
C GLN A 163 4.58 20.26 18.31
N PRO A 164 5.26 20.95 17.37
CA PRO A 164 6.68 20.75 17.11
C PRO A 164 7.54 20.83 18.36
N GLU A 165 7.20 21.71 19.31
CA GLU A 165 7.94 21.86 20.57
C GLU A 165 7.82 20.63 21.47
N TYR A 166 6.65 19.99 21.50
CA TYR A 166 6.44 18.77 22.29
C TYR A 166 7.16 17.59 21.66
N LEU A 167 7.02 17.40 20.34
CA LEU A 167 7.70 16.33 19.60
C LEU A 167 9.24 16.49 19.69
N ALA A 168 9.76 17.71 19.61
CA ALA A 168 11.19 17.96 19.76
C ALA A 168 11.74 17.60 21.16
N GLN A 169 10.89 17.65 22.20
CA GLN A 169 11.28 17.35 23.57
C GLN A 169 11.08 15.88 23.94
N ASN A 170 10.22 15.16 23.21
CA ASN A 170 9.89 13.76 23.49
C ASN A 170 10.46 12.86 22.39
N ALA A 171 11.51 12.12 22.74
CA ALA A 171 12.13 11.17 21.82
C ALA A 171 11.18 10.00 21.52
N GLY A 172 10.95 9.73 20.24
CA GLY A 172 9.98 8.72 19.80
C GLY A 172 9.86 8.65 18.28
N ALA A 173 8.85 7.92 17.82
CA ALA A 173 8.45 7.91 16.42
C ALA A 173 7.01 8.44 16.34
N ASP A 174 6.84 9.59 15.70
CA ASP A 174 5.53 10.10 15.35
C ASP A 174 5.05 9.42 14.08
N VAL A 175 3.90 8.75 14.16
CA VAL A 175 3.34 7.97 13.05
C VAL A 175 2.04 8.61 12.63
N THR A 176 2.00 9.15 11.41
CA THR A 176 0.76 9.67 10.83
C THR A 176 0.22 8.71 9.79
N ILE A 177 -1.05 8.34 9.94
CA ILE A 177 -1.79 7.57 8.95
C ILE A 177 -2.50 8.51 7.98
N GLY A 178 -2.23 8.30 6.69
CA GLY A 178 -2.89 9.01 5.61
C GLY A 178 -4.37 8.69 5.51
N LYS A 179 -5.06 9.39 4.60
CA LYS A 179 -6.47 9.13 4.32
C LYS A 179 -6.69 8.94 2.82
N ASN A 180 -7.55 8.00 2.49
CA ASN A 180 -8.13 7.86 1.15
C ASN A 180 -9.62 8.27 1.19
N LEU A 181 -10.24 8.43 0.02
CA LEU A 181 -11.62 8.94 -0.05
C LEU A 181 -12.62 8.03 0.67
N LEU A 182 -12.40 6.71 0.64
CA LEU A 182 -13.26 5.76 1.34
C LEU A 182 -13.10 5.88 2.86
N PHE A 183 -11.88 6.01 3.37
CA PHE A 183 -11.62 6.21 4.79
C PHE A 183 -12.25 7.52 5.28
N LEU A 184 -12.11 8.61 4.50
CA LEU A 184 -12.78 9.90 4.77
C LEU A 184 -14.31 9.78 4.77
N PHE A 185 -14.87 8.96 3.88
CA PHE A 185 -16.31 8.71 3.86
C PHE A 185 -16.76 8.05 5.16
N PHE A 186 -16.08 7.01 5.62
CA PHE A 186 -16.42 6.36 6.89
C PHE A 186 -16.27 7.30 8.08
N GLU A 187 -15.17 8.03 8.15
CA GLU A 187 -14.91 9.02 9.20
C GLU A 187 -16.01 10.09 9.28
N LYS A 188 -16.46 10.60 8.12
CA LYS A 188 -17.43 11.70 8.06
C LYS A 188 -18.88 11.27 8.23
N PHE A 189 -19.25 10.10 7.72
CA PHE A 189 -20.66 9.70 7.58
C PHE A 189 -21.07 8.50 8.42
N ILE A 190 -20.12 7.68 8.90
CA ILE A 190 -20.40 6.45 9.63
C ILE A 190 -19.94 6.52 11.09
N ALA A 191 -18.78 7.12 11.34
CA ALA A 191 -18.20 7.21 12.68
C ALA A 191 -19.00 8.13 13.61
N ASP A 192 -18.97 7.83 14.92
CA ASP A 192 -19.35 8.80 15.96
C ASP A 192 -18.28 9.90 16.00
N PRO A 193 -18.61 11.17 15.66
CA PRO A 193 -17.63 12.26 15.62
C PRO A 193 -16.89 12.48 16.94
N ALA A 194 -17.49 12.10 18.08
CA ALA A 194 -16.86 12.23 19.38
C ALA A 194 -15.75 11.18 19.62
N ARG A 195 -15.70 10.10 18.83
CA ARG A 195 -14.80 8.95 19.02
C ARG A 195 -13.79 8.75 17.91
N VAL A 196 -13.85 9.56 16.85
CA VAL A 196 -12.90 9.48 15.74
C VAL A 196 -11.48 9.74 16.28
N PRO A 197 -10.56 8.79 16.13
CA PRO A 197 -9.20 8.98 16.61
C PRO A 197 -8.46 10.04 15.79
N ASN A 198 -7.48 10.67 16.44
CA ASN A 198 -6.53 11.52 15.73
C ASN A 198 -5.74 10.69 14.69
N MET A 199 -5.34 11.31 13.58
CA MET A 199 -4.56 10.63 12.51
C MET A 199 -3.22 10.08 12.96
N HIS A 200 -2.64 10.66 14.02
CA HIS A 200 -1.42 10.18 14.65
C HIS A 200 -1.64 8.90 15.48
N GLU A 201 -2.91 8.54 15.75
CA GLU A 201 -3.27 7.46 16.67
C GLU A 201 -4.04 6.31 16.02
N ILE A 202 -4.32 6.37 14.72
CA ILE A 202 -5.09 5.33 14.01
C ILE A 202 -4.44 3.95 14.16
N ILE A 203 -3.11 3.88 14.31
CA ILE A 203 -2.39 2.62 14.54
C ILE A 203 -2.87 1.86 15.78
N HIS A 204 -3.33 2.56 16.82
CA HIS A 204 -3.85 1.96 18.06
C HIS A 204 -5.26 1.35 17.92
N TYR A 205 -5.85 1.43 16.72
CA TYR A 205 -7.19 0.92 16.40
C TYR A 205 -7.07 -0.21 15.37
N PRO A 206 -6.88 -1.47 15.81
CA PRO A 206 -6.47 -2.58 14.95
C PRO A 206 -7.32 -2.80 13.70
N PHE A 207 -8.65 -2.68 13.82
CA PHE A 207 -9.57 -2.84 12.68
C PHE A 207 -9.47 -1.69 11.68
N LEU A 208 -9.31 -0.45 12.16
CA LEU A 208 -9.11 0.70 11.28
C LEU A 208 -7.77 0.60 10.56
N PHE A 209 -6.71 0.26 11.29
CA PHE A 209 -5.37 0.12 10.73
C PHE A 209 -5.29 -1.03 9.71
N ALA A 210 -5.80 -2.22 10.05
CA ALA A 210 -5.86 -3.37 9.14
C ALA A 210 -6.70 -3.08 7.89
N GLY A 211 -7.86 -2.42 8.07
CA GLY A 211 -8.72 -2.00 6.97
C GLY A 211 -8.04 -0.97 6.07
N PHE A 212 -7.41 0.06 6.65
CA PHE A 212 -6.67 1.09 5.94
C PHE A 212 -5.52 0.52 5.10
N LEU A 213 -4.64 -0.29 5.70
CA LEU A 213 -3.56 -0.95 4.97
C LEU A 213 -4.11 -1.81 3.84
N SER A 214 -5.20 -2.52 4.07
CA SER A 214 -5.86 -3.32 3.03
C SER A 214 -6.38 -2.47 1.86
N LEU A 215 -6.90 -1.27 2.12
CA LEU A 215 -7.25 -0.32 1.04
C LEU A 215 -6.01 0.13 0.26
N VAL A 216 -4.89 0.39 0.95
CA VAL A 216 -3.62 0.74 0.30
C VAL A 216 -3.18 -0.40 -0.62
N PHE A 217 -3.13 -1.66 -0.14
CA PHE A 217 -2.79 -2.83 -0.96
C PHE A 217 -3.75 -3.02 -2.14
N THR A 218 -5.05 -2.83 -1.91
CA THR A 218 -6.07 -2.87 -2.98
C THR A 218 -5.77 -1.81 -4.06
N SER A 219 -5.42 -0.59 -3.65
CA SER A 219 -5.10 0.50 -4.58
C SER A 219 -3.81 0.23 -5.36
N ILE A 220 -2.77 -0.33 -4.72
CA ILE A 220 -1.53 -0.73 -5.40
C ILE A 220 -1.82 -1.81 -6.44
N ASN A 221 -2.61 -2.83 -6.09
CA ASN A 221 -2.97 -3.90 -7.02
C ASN A 221 -3.82 -3.37 -8.18
N LEU A 222 -4.73 -2.43 -7.93
CA LEU A 222 -5.54 -1.80 -8.97
C LEU A 222 -4.87 -0.62 -9.69
N LEU A 223 -3.57 -0.36 -9.46
CA LEU A 223 -2.84 0.60 -10.27
C LEU A 223 -2.93 0.20 -11.75
N PRO A 224 -3.26 1.13 -12.67
CA PRO A 224 -3.44 0.83 -14.08
C PRO A 224 -2.10 0.71 -14.81
N ILE A 225 -1.20 -0.16 -14.32
CA ILE A 225 0.18 -0.31 -14.79
C ILE A 225 0.55 -1.80 -14.89
N GLY A 226 1.24 -2.16 -15.96
CA GLY A 226 1.96 -3.43 -16.05
C GLY A 226 1.09 -4.67 -15.96
N GLN A 227 1.55 -5.65 -15.21
CA GLN A 227 0.84 -6.90 -14.92
C GLN A 227 0.16 -6.91 -13.55
N LEU A 228 -0.01 -5.72 -12.94
CA LEU A 228 -0.86 -5.59 -11.77
C LEU A 228 -2.32 -5.83 -12.16
N ASP A 229 -3.18 -6.09 -11.18
CA ASP A 229 -4.60 -6.35 -11.41
C ASP A 229 -5.29 -5.21 -12.17
N GLY A 230 -4.99 -3.96 -11.82
CA GLY A 230 -5.46 -2.78 -12.54
C GLY A 230 -4.94 -2.66 -13.96
N GLY A 231 -3.73 -3.16 -14.22
CA GLY A 231 -3.17 -3.32 -15.57
C GLY A 231 -4.01 -4.28 -16.41
N HIS A 232 -4.40 -5.44 -15.86
CA HIS A 232 -5.31 -6.37 -16.52
C HIS A 232 -6.69 -5.76 -16.80
N VAL A 233 -7.22 -4.95 -15.86
CA VAL A 233 -8.49 -4.23 -16.03
C VAL A 233 -8.41 -3.25 -17.20
N VAL A 234 -7.42 -2.36 -17.21
CA VAL A 234 -7.24 -1.37 -18.28
C VAL A 234 -6.95 -2.03 -19.62
N TYR A 235 -6.15 -3.10 -19.63
CA TYR A 235 -5.89 -3.89 -20.83
C TYR A 235 -7.16 -4.54 -21.37
N GLY A 236 -8.03 -5.06 -20.51
CA GLY A 236 -9.35 -5.55 -20.88
C GLY A 236 -10.21 -4.47 -21.55
N LEU A 237 -10.28 -3.29 -20.93
CA LEU A 237 -11.13 -2.18 -21.37
C LEU A 237 -10.64 -1.51 -22.67
N LEU A 238 -9.34 -1.25 -22.78
CA LEU A 238 -8.78 -0.38 -23.82
C LEU A 238 -7.91 -1.14 -24.85
N GLY A 239 -7.70 -2.45 -24.65
CA GLY A 239 -6.80 -3.26 -25.45
C GLY A 239 -5.32 -2.86 -25.28
N PHE A 240 -4.45 -3.49 -26.08
CA PHE A 240 -3.00 -3.32 -25.97
C PHE A 240 -2.52 -1.87 -26.16
N ALA A 241 -2.98 -1.20 -27.22
CA ALA A 241 -2.53 0.15 -27.55
C ALA A 241 -3.00 1.18 -26.50
N GLY A 242 -4.25 1.07 -26.05
CA GLY A 242 -4.80 1.92 -25.00
C GLY A 242 -4.11 1.71 -23.66
N HIS A 243 -3.93 0.43 -23.26
CA HIS A 243 -3.19 0.09 -22.05
C HIS A 243 -1.76 0.64 -22.08
N LYS A 244 -1.01 0.45 -23.17
CA LYS A 244 0.36 0.95 -23.28
C LYS A 244 0.44 2.45 -23.01
N LYS A 245 -0.54 3.23 -23.49
CA LYS A 245 -0.59 4.67 -23.24
C LYS A 245 -0.93 4.98 -21.78
N VAL A 246 -2.00 4.39 -21.24
CA VAL A 246 -2.46 4.65 -19.86
C VAL A 246 -1.41 4.24 -18.84
N ALA A 247 -0.80 3.06 -18.99
CA ALA A 247 0.21 2.55 -18.07
C ALA A 247 1.48 3.40 -18.07
N SER A 248 1.98 3.81 -19.25
CA SER A 248 3.14 4.69 -19.34
C SER A 248 2.88 6.06 -18.71
N VAL A 249 1.71 6.66 -18.95
CA VAL A 249 1.35 7.95 -18.34
C VAL A 249 1.21 7.82 -16.83
N THR A 250 0.49 6.81 -16.35
CA THR A 250 0.31 6.57 -14.91
C THR A 250 1.65 6.33 -14.22
N PHE A 251 2.53 5.52 -14.81
CA PHE A 251 3.86 5.26 -14.26
C PHE A 251 4.71 6.53 -14.17
N VAL A 252 4.72 7.37 -15.22
CA VAL A 252 5.47 8.63 -15.22
C VAL A 252 4.91 9.60 -14.18
N LEU A 253 3.59 9.74 -14.07
CA LEU A 253 2.96 10.60 -13.05
C LEU A 253 3.23 10.09 -11.63
N PHE A 254 3.19 8.77 -11.43
CA PHE A 254 3.45 8.15 -10.13
C PHE A 254 4.91 8.31 -9.72
N LEU A 255 5.86 8.10 -10.64
CA LEU A 255 7.29 8.38 -10.41
C LEU A 255 7.53 9.87 -10.13
N PHE A 256 6.86 10.76 -10.86
CA PHE A 256 6.96 12.20 -10.66
C PHE A 256 6.50 12.59 -9.26
N TYR A 257 5.32 12.12 -8.83
CA TYR A 257 4.80 12.39 -7.50
C TYR A 257 5.69 11.78 -6.42
N ALA A 258 6.08 10.50 -6.54
CA ALA A 258 6.95 9.84 -5.57
C ALA A 258 8.30 10.57 -5.37
N GLY A 259 8.84 11.17 -6.42
CA GLY A 259 10.11 11.89 -6.38
C GLY A 259 10.02 13.39 -6.06
N LEU A 260 8.82 13.96 -6.01
CA LEU A 260 8.64 15.39 -5.81
C LEU A 260 9.06 15.77 -4.37
N GLY A 261 9.99 16.71 -4.24
CA GLY A 261 10.53 17.11 -2.93
C GLY A 261 11.64 16.20 -2.39
N TYR A 262 12.03 15.13 -3.10
CA TYR A 262 13.13 14.26 -2.65
C TYR A 262 14.48 14.98 -2.63
N VAL A 263 14.75 15.81 -3.64
CA VAL A 263 15.91 16.72 -3.65
C VAL A 263 15.40 18.15 -3.52
N THR A 264 15.84 18.86 -2.49
CA THR A 264 15.33 20.19 -2.16
C THR A 264 16.40 21.27 -2.42
N PRO A 265 16.08 22.38 -3.12
CA PRO A 265 17.04 23.45 -3.39
C PRO A 265 17.59 24.19 -2.16
N ALA A 266 16.94 24.00 -1.00
CA ALA A 266 17.38 24.55 0.28
C ALA A 266 18.57 23.79 0.88
N GLU A 267 18.88 22.60 0.38
CA GLU A 267 20.00 21.79 0.85
C GLU A 267 21.36 22.45 0.52
N PRO A 268 22.40 22.23 1.34
CA PRO A 268 23.75 22.71 1.08
C PRO A 268 24.33 22.22 -0.26
N ALA A 269 25.16 23.05 -0.90
CA ALA A 269 25.70 22.76 -2.23
C ALA A 269 26.58 21.49 -2.28
N ASP A 270 27.25 21.15 -1.17
CA ASP A 270 28.06 19.95 -0.99
C ASP A 270 27.24 18.66 -0.87
N VAL A 271 25.97 18.75 -0.46
CA VAL A 271 25.00 17.65 -0.51
C VAL A 271 24.44 17.52 -1.93
N LEU A 272 23.97 18.65 -2.50
CA LEU A 272 23.33 18.70 -3.81
C LEU A 272 24.21 18.18 -4.96
N ILE A 273 25.53 18.40 -4.89
CA ILE A 273 26.46 17.92 -5.93
C ILE A 273 26.43 16.40 -6.09
N TRP A 274 26.06 15.66 -5.04
CA TRP A 274 25.95 14.20 -5.06
C TRP A 274 24.51 13.72 -5.23
N GLU A 275 23.55 14.34 -4.54
CA GLU A 275 22.16 13.91 -4.60
C GLU A 275 21.54 14.09 -5.97
N ILE A 276 21.82 15.21 -6.65
CA ILE A 276 21.27 15.50 -7.98
C ILE A 276 21.65 14.41 -9.00
N PRO A 277 22.93 14.10 -9.26
CA PRO A 277 23.28 13.08 -10.23
C PRO A 277 22.82 11.68 -9.79
N PHE A 278 22.84 11.37 -8.49
CA PHE A 278 22.35 10.10 -7.97
C PHE A 278 20.86 9.92 -8.24
N PHE A 279 20.05 10.94 -7.94
CA PHE A 279 18.61 10.90 -8.11
C PHE A 279 18.21 10.91 -9.59
N ILE A 280 18.87 11.69 -10.45
CA ILE A 280 18.70 11.60 -11.92
C ILE A 280 19.03 10.18 -12.40
N GLY A 281 20.11 9.57 -11.88
CA GLY A 281 20.46 8.18 -12.15
C GLY A 281 19.34 7.21 -11.73
N PHE A 282 18.78 7.38 -10.53
CA PHE A 282 17.64 6.59 -10.05
C PHE A 282 16.41 6.74 -10.96
N LEU A 283 16.04 7.97 -11.33
CA LEU A 283 14.94 8.24 -12.27
C LEU A 283 15.19 7.56 -13.62
N TYR A 284 16.41 7.67 -14.16
CA TYR A 284 16.80 7.00 -15.39
C TYR A 284 16.60 5.48 -15.29
N PHE A 285 17.08 4.86 -14.20
CA PHE A 285 16.90 3.42 -13.98
C PHE A 285 15.42 3.03 -13.93
N CYS A 286 14.59 3.78 -13.23
CA CYS A 286 13.14 3.52 -13.19
C CYS A 286 12.49 3.65 -14.58
N LEU A 287 12.83 4.71 -15.32
CA LEU A 287 12.28 5.01 -16.65
C LEU A 287 12.72 4.01 -17.74
N THR A 288 13.79 3.24 -17.53
CA THR A 288 14.13 2.12 -18.44
C THR A 288 12.99 1.12 -18.60
N GLY A 289 12.08 1.02 -17.62
CA GLY A 289 10.87 0.19 -17.68
C GLY A 289 9.91 0.55 -18.80
N LEU A 290 10.03 1.74 -19.39
CA LEU A 290 9.23 2.17 -20.54
C LEU A 290 9.73 1.57 -21.87
N GLY A 291 10.95 1.01 -21.91
CA GLY A 291 11.54 0.42 -23.11
C GLY A 291 11.93 1.43 -24.19
N LEU A 292 12.26 2.66 -23.78
CA LEU A 292 12.71 3.75 -24.67
C LEU A 292 14.21 3.64 -24.98
N ALA A 293 14.67 4.33 -26.02
CA ALA A 293 16.11 4.43 -26.29
C ALA A 293 16.82 5.18 -25.16
N TRP A 294 18.08 4.82 -24.87
CA TRP A 294 18.80 5.39 -23.72
C TRP A 294 18.87 6.93 -23.72
N LYS A 295 18.95 7.56 -24.89
CA LYS A 295 18.94 9.02 -25.05
C LYS A 295 17.61 9.63 -24.63
N ASP A 296 16.50 9.00 -25.02
CA ASP A 296 15.16 9.46 -24.68
C ASP A 296 14.88 9.24 -23.19
N THR A 297 15.29 8.09 -22.65
CA THR A 297 15.19 7.79 -21.20
C THR A 297 15.97 8.81 -20.38
N LEU A 298 17.20 9.13 -20.78
CA LEU A 298 18.02 10.15 -20.11
C LEU A 298 17.38 11.54 -20.21
N LEU A 299 16.88 11.91 -21.39
CA LEU A 299 16.16 13.17 -21.58
C LEU A 299 14.95 13.27 -20.64
N TYR A 300 14.13 12.22 -20.54
CA TYR A 300 12.98 12.21 -19.63
C TYR A 300 13.39 12.27 -18.17
N ALA A 301 14.44 11.55 -17.76
CA ALA A 301 14.94 11.58 -16.39
C ALA A 301 15.42 12.99 -15.99
N VAL A 302 16.24 13.62 -16.82
CA VAL A 302 16.74 14.98 -16.59
C VAL A 302 15.60 16.00 -16.62
N SER A 303 14.66 15.87 -17.57
CA SER A 303 13.51 16.78 -17.68
C SER A 303 12.58 16.65 -16.47
N MET A 304 12.29 15.42 -16.03
CA MET A 304 11.49 15.15 -14.84
C MET A 304 12.13 15.78 -13.61
N PHE A 305 13.41 15.51 -13.38
CA PHE A 305 14.16 16.11 -12.28
C PHE A 305 14.14 17.64 -12.34
N ALA A 306 14.42 18.23 -13.50
CA ALA A 306 14.44 19.68 -13.66
C ALA A 306 13.08 20.31 -13.33
N VAL A 307 11.97 19.68 -13.73
CA VAL A 307 10.62 20.15 -13.39
C VAL A 307 10.33 19.97 -11.90
N GLN A 308 10.66 18.83 -11.30
CA GLN A 308 10.50 18.62 -9.85
C GLN A 308 11.29 19.67 -9.05
N TYR A 309 12.58 19.84 -9.36
CA TYR A 309 13.46 20.78 -8.70
C TYR A 309 12.97 22.23 -8.85
N LEU A 310 12.50 22.61 -10.05
CA LEU A 310 11.91 23.92 -10.29
C LEU A 310 10.63 24.13 -9.47
N LEU A 311 9.74 23.14 -9.40
CA LEU A 311 8.50 23.25 -8.62
C LEU A 311 8.78 23.44 -7.13
N VAL A 312 9.71 22.66 -6.57
CA VAL A 312 10.13 22.80 -5.16
C VAL A 312 10.76 24.16 -4.91
N ASN A 313 11.54 24.68 -5.87
CA ASN A 313 12.12 26.02 -5.77
C ASN A 313 11.07 27.15 -5.80
N LEU A 314 10.03 27.00 -6.64
CA LEU A 314 8.96 28.00 -6.78
C LEU A 314 7.94 27.93 -5.64
N PHE A 315 7.70 26.73 -5.10
CA PHE A 315 6.73 26.47 -4.05
C PHE A 315 7.39 25.67 -2.93
N PRO A 316 8.19 26.33 -2.06
CA PRO A 316 8.78 25.67 -0.91
C PRO A 316 7.70 24.98 -0.06
N GLY A 317 7.88 23.67 0.19
CA GLY A 317 6.92 22.83 0.90
C GLY A 317 6.04 21.94 0.01
N ILE A 318 6.11 22.06 -1.33
CA ILE A 318 5.51 21.03 -2.19
C ILE A 318 6.34 19.75 -2.11
N GLN A 319 5.69 18.67 -1.72
CA GLN A 319 6.29 17.34 -1.64
C GLN A 319 5.28 16.32 -2.11
N GLY A 320 5.78 15.23 -2.69
CA GLY A 320 5.01 14.01 -2.79
C GLY A 320 5.45 13.02 -1.72
N TYR A 321 5.28 11.73 -1.99
CA TYR A 321 5.57 10.68 -1.02
C TYR A 321 6.76 9.80 -1.46
N PRO A 322 7.97 10.03 -0.92
CA PRO A 322 9.16 9.24 -1.22
C PRO A 322 9.02 7.74 -0.96
N GLY A 323 8.13 7.33 -0.05
CA GLY A 323 7.87 5.91 0.21
C GLY A 323 7.36 5.15 -1.02
N TRP A 324 6.81 5.85 -2.02
CA TRP A 324 6.45 5.23 -3.30
C TRP A 324 7.64 4.95 -4.23
N LEU A 325 8.81 5.56 -4.02
CA LEU A 325 9.98 5.37 -4.90
C LEU A 325 10.40 3.90 -4.98
N LEU A 326 10.32 3.16 -3.87
CA LEU A 326 10.59 1.72 -3.87
C LEU A 326 9.61 0.95 -4.77
N PHE A 327 8.32 1.25 -4.68
CA PHE A 327 7.29 0.60 -5.51
C PHE A 327 7.46 0.94 -6.98
N VAL A 328 7.72 2.21 -7.31
CA VAL A 328 7.97 2.64 -8.69
C VAL A 328 9.23 1.98 -9.25
N PHE A 329 10.29 1.85 -8.45
CA PHE A 329 11.48 1.10 -8.83
C PHE A 329 11.16 -0.37 -9.14
N ILE A 330 10.39 -1.03 -8.27
CA ILE A 330 9.98 -2.43 -8.47
C ILE A 330 9.17 -2.58 -9.77
N ILE A 331 8.23 -1.67 -10.01
CA ILE A 331 7.40 -1.66 -11.22
C ILE A 331 8.27 -1.45 -12.47
N GLY A 332 9.12 -0.43 -12.47
CA GLY A 332 9.97 -0.07 -13.61
C GLY A 332 11.04 -1.12 -13.93
N ARG A 333 11.45 -1.94 -12.96
CA ARG A 333 12.57 -2.89 -13.14
C ARG A 333 12.18 -4.35 -13.22
N PHE A 334 11.20 -4.79 -12.44
CA PHE A 334 10.90 -6.21 -12.26
C PHE A 334 9.51 -6.61 -12.76
N ILE A 335 8.50 -5.76 -12.58
CA ILE A 335 7.13 -6.06 -13.03
C ILE A 335 6.94 -5.68 -14.50
N GLY A 336 7.48 -4.53 -14.90
CA GLY A 336 7.32 -3.94 -16.22
C GLY A 336 6.08 -3.04 -16.31
N VAL A 337 6.19 -1.95 -17.08
CA VAL A 337 5.12 -0.94 -17.22
C VAL A 337 4.05 -1.38 -18.22
N GLN A 338 4.42 -2.14 -19.24
CA GLN A 338 3.52 -2.55 -20.33
C GLN A 338 3.02 -3.98 -20.11
N HIS A 339 1.72 -4.20 -20.34
CA HIS A 339 1.12 -5.53 -20.32
C HIS A 339 1.37 -6.24 -21.66
N PRO A 340 1.79 -7.52 -21.67
CA PRO A 340 1.98 -8.27 -22.93
C PRO A 340 0.64 -8.51 -23.65
N PRO A 341 0.60 -8.56 -24.99
CA PRO A 341 -0.64 -8.87 -25.70
C PRO A 341 -1.07 -10.33 -25.47
N SER A 342 -2.39 -10.54 -25.41
CA SER A 342 -3.03 -11.86 -25.35
C SER A 342 -3.16 -12.45 -26.75
N GLU A 343 -3.31 -13.77 -26.82
CA GLU A 343 -3.50 -14.47 -28.10
C GLU A 343 -4.92 -14.28 -28.64
N ILE A 344 -5.90 -14.25 -27.74
CA ILE A 344 -7.32 -14.06 -28.04
C ILE A 344 -7.74 -12.68 -27.51
N GLU A 345 -8.07 -11.78 -28.44
CA GLU A 345 -8.32 -10.35 -28.21
C GLU A 345 -9.81 -9.97 -28.31
N GLU A 346 -10.71 -10.92 -28.06
CA GLU A 346 -12.16 -10.68 -28.09
C GLU A 346 -12.59 -9.51 -27.18
N PRO A 347 -13.57 -8.69 -27.61
CA PRO A 347 -14.03 -7.56 -26.82
C PRO A 347 -14.71 -8.03 -25.53
N LEU A 348 -14.72 -7.17 -24.51
CA LEU A 348 -15.46 -7.41 -23.27
C LEU A 348 -16.97 -7.25 -23.50
N SER A 349 -17.78 -7.99 -22.72
CA SER A 349 -19.23 -7.76 -22.67
C SER A 349 -19.55 -6.48 -21.89
N ALA A 350 -20.80 -5.98 -22.01
CA ALA A 350 -21.23 -4.76 -21.34
C ALA A 350 -21.08 -4.85 -19.81
N GLU A 351 -21.36 -6.02 -19.22
CA GLU A 351 -21.24 -6.26 -17.77
C GLU A 351 -19.78 -6.16 -17.32
N ARG A 352 -18.86 -6.75 -18.10
CA ARG A 352 -17.41 -6.66 -17.82
C ARG A 352 -16.90 -5.24 -17.96
N ILE A 353 -17.38 -4.48 -18.94
CA ILE A 353 -17.02 -3.06 -19.08
C ILE A 353 -17.46 -2.28 -17.84
N ALA A 354 -18.70 -2.48 -17.37
CA ALA A 354 -19.21 -1.84 -16.16
C ALA A 354 -18.38 -2.21 -14.91
N LEU A 355 -18.04 -3.50 -14.76
CA LEU A 355 -17.16 -3.96 -13.68
C LEU A 355 -15.77 -3.33 -13.76
N GLY A 356 -15.21 -3.19 -14.96
CA GLY A 356 -13.89 -2.58 -15.16
C GLY A 356 -13.86 -1.13 -14.71
N TRP A 357 -14.89 -0.35 -15.07
CA TRP A 357 -15.04 1.02 -14.58
C TRP A 357 -15.27 1.07 -13.07
N PHE A 358 -16.03 0.14 -12.51
CA PHE A 358 -16.20 0.03 -11.07
C PHE A 358 -14.86 -0.26 -10.36
N ALA A 359 -14.02 -1.14 -10.89
CA ALA A 359 -12.68 -1.39 -10.33
C ALA A 359 -11.77 -0.16 -10.40
N LEU A 360 -11.82 0.62 -11.49
CA LEU A 360 -11.08 1.89 -11.56
C LEU A 360 -11.63 2.93 -10.57
N PHE A 361 -12.94 2.93 -10.31
CA PHE A 361 -13.51 3.73 -9.23
C PHE A 361 -13.03 3.26 -7.84
N VAL A 362 -12.99 1.95 -7.59
CA VAL A 362 -12.44 1.36 -6.35
C VAL A 362 -10.98 1.77 -6.16
N PHE A 363 -10.16 1.74 -7.23
CA PHE A 363 -8.80 2.27 -7.19
C PHE A 363 -8.75 3.72 -6.69
N ILE A 364 -9.55 4.61 -7.29
CA ILE A 364 -9.56 6.04 -6.94
C ILE A 364 -9.95 6.26 -5.47
N ILE A 365 -10.96 5.55 -4.96
CA ILE A 365 -11.42 5.77 -3.60
C ILE A 365 -10.51 5.15 -2.53
N CYS A 366 -9.75 4.11 -2.89
CA CYS A 366 -8.81 3.43 -2.00
C CYS A 366 -7.41 4.03 -2.02
N PHE A 367 -7.03 4.75 -3.08
CA PHE A 367 -5.71 5.33 -3.23
C PHE A 367 -5.44 6.37 -2.14
N ALA A 368 -4.40 6.14 -1.35
CA ALA A 368 -3.88 7.07 -0.36
C ALA A 368 -2.57 7.68 -0.92
N PRO A 369 -2.53 8.99 -1.24
CA PRO A 369 -1.32 9.63 -1.76
C PRO A 369 -0.14 9.49 -0.79
N ASP A 370 -0.38 9.77 0.48
CA ASP A 370 0.60 9.72 1.57
C ASP A 370 0.14 8.69 2.62
N PRO A 371 0.32 7.38 2.41
CA PRO A 371 -0.34 6.35 3.22
C PRO A 371 0.15 6.29 4.68
N LEU A 372 1.46 6.46 4.91
CA LEU A 372 2.09 6.29 6.21
C LEU A 372 3.32 7.20 6.30
N ALA A 373 3.33 8.17 7.21
CA ALA A 373 4.51 8.95 7.53
C ALA A 373 5.04 8.54 8.90
N ILE A 374 6.36 8.38 9.01
CA ILE A 374 7.04 8.08 10.27
C ILE A 374 8.16 9.10 10.43
N GLU A 375 8.04 9.96 11.44
CA GLU A 375 9.03 10.98 11.76
C GLU A 375 9.68 10.66 13.10
N MET A 376 11.01 10.62 13.13
CA MET A 376 11.75 10.40 14.38
C MET A 376 11.80 11.71 15.15
N THR A 377 11.24 11.74 16.35
CA THR A 377 11.12 12.92 17.20
C THR A 377 12.21 12.92 18.28
N GLY A 378 12.52 14.09 18.86
CA GLY A 378 13.56 14.23 19.89
C GLY A 378 15.00 13.95 19.45
N VAL A 379 15.26 13.78 18.14
CA VAL A 379 16.61 13.79 17.57
C VAL A 379 16.93 15.23 17.21
N SER A 380 17.92 15.83 17.89
CA SER A 380 18.47 17.11 17.44
C SER A 380 18.92 16.95 16.00
N GLN A 381 18.23 17.63 15.06
CA GLN A 381 18.73 17.83 13.71
C GLN A 381 20.17 18.38 13.83
N PRO A 382 21.19 17.74 13.22
CA PRO A 382 22.58 18.16 13.36
C PRO A 382 22.83 19.59 12.85
#